data_AF-A0A847VE50-F1
#
_entry.id   AF-A0A847VE50-F1
#
_cell.length_a   1.000
_cell.length_b   1.000
_cell.length_c   1.000
_cell.angle_alpha   90.00
_cell.angle_beta   90.00
_cell.angle_gamma   90.00
#
_symmetry.space_group_name_H-M   'P 1'
#
loop_
_entity.id
_entity.type
_entity.pdbx_description
1 polymer ?
#
loop_
_entity_poly.entity_id
_entity_poly.type
_entity_poly.pdbx_seq_one_letter_code
_entity_poly.pdbx_strand_id
1 'polypeptide(L)'
;MKRGILVLNKMEIESLVLKINIEKFRGSPLYEKLNSASRSIENNINISISEEELESILDEIGPPVSNDSILSSAYEKIISLLQRMRS
;
A
#
# COMPACT_ATOMS: atom_id res chain seq x y z
N MET A 1 -10.18 14.48 -4.81
CA MET A 1 -10.55 13.14 -4.33
C MET A 1 -10.53 12.12 -5.48
N LYS A 2 -9.33 11.78 -5.99
CA LYS A 2 -9.19 10.69 -6.96
C LYS A 2 -9.00 9.37 -6.19
N ARG A 3 -9.67 8.31 -6.63
CA ARG A 3 -9.62 6.96 -6.03
C ARG A 3 -9.27 5.95 -7.11
N GLY A 4 -8.65 4.86 -6.70
CA GLY A 4 -8.27 3.77 -7.59
C GLY A 4 -8.08 2.47 -6.82
N ILE A 5 -7.74 1.43 -7.57
CA ILE A 5 -7.56 0.08 -7.02
C ILE A 5 -6.07 -0.23 -7.03
N LEU A 6 -5.49 -0.33 -5.84
CA LEU A 6 -4.14 -0.84 -5.64
C LEU A 6 -4.22 -2.37 -5.60
N VAL A 7 -3.50 -3.02 -6.51
CA VAL A 7 -3.44 -4.47 -6.61
C VAL A 7 -2.09 -4.94 -6.12
N LEU A 8 -2.07 -5.59 -4.96
CA LEU A 8 -0.86 -6.18 -4.38
C LEU A 8 -1.02 -7.68 -4.26
N ASN A 9 0.07 -8.42 -4.41
CA ASN A 9 0.07 -9.83 -4.05
C ASN A 9 0.22 -10.00 -2.54
N LYS A 10 0.00 -11.22 -2.05
CA LYS A 10 0.09 -11.53 -0.62
C LYS A 10 1.46 -11.19 0.00
N MET A 11 2.56 -11.50 -0.69
CA MET A 11 3.91 -11.21 -0.19
C MET A 11 4.18 -9.70 -0.13
N GLU A 12 3.67 -8.96 -1.10
CA GLU A 12 3.78 -7.50 -1.18
C GLU A 12 3.02 -6.83 -0.03
N ILE A 13 1.78 -7.25 0.26
CA ILE A 13 1.04 -6.66 1.39
C ILE A 13 1.70 -7.02 2.72
N GLU A 14 2.20 -8.24 2.88
CA GLU A 14 2.88 -8.68 4.11
C GLU A 14 4.16 -7.87 4.32
N SER A 15 4.98 -7.70 3.27
CA SER A 15 6.19 -6.86 3.35
C SER A 15 5.84 -5.39 3.64
N LEU A 16 4.81 -4.85 2.98
CA LEU A 16 4.34 -3.48 3.18
C LEU A 16 3.90 -3.25 4.64
N VAL A 17 3.06 -4.13 5.19
CA VAL A 17 2.52 -4.01 6.55
C VAL A 17 3.58 -4.25 7.63
N LEU A 18 4.64 -5.01 7.32
CA LEU A 18 5.79 -5.15 8.23
C LEU A 18 6.63 -3.87 8.33
N LYS A 19 6.67 -3.06 7.26
CA LYS A 19 7.41 -1.80 7.22
C LYS A 19 6.59 -0.62 7.72
N ILE A 20 5.30 -0.62 7.44
CA ILE A 20 4.37 0.42 7.89
C ILE A 20 3.95 0.14 9.32
N ASN A 21 4.09 1.13 10.21
CA ASN A 21 3.41 1.08 11.48
C ASN A 21 1.92 1.41 11.29
N ILE A 22 1.11 0.40 10.92
CA ILE A 22 -0.31 0.59 10.59
C ILE A 22 -1.12 1.21 11.74
N GLU A 23 -0.68 1.03 12.99
CA GLU A 23 -1.34 1.61 14.17
C GLU A 23 -1.32 3.14 14.18
N LYS A 24 -0.40 3.78 13.43
CA LYS A 24 -0.43 5.24 13.23
C LYS A 24 -1.69 5.71 12.49
N PHE A 25 -2.27 4.83 11.68
CA PHE A 25 -3.49 5.10 10.92
C PHE A 25 -4.77 4.70 11.68
N ARG A 26 -4.66 4.26 12.94
CA ARG A 26 -5.79 3.74 13.71
C ARG A 26 -6.94 4.75 13.76
N GLY A 27 -8.15 4.28 13.44
CA GLY A 27 -9.34 5.13 13.33
C GLY A 27 -9.53 5.81 11.96
N SER A 28 -8.61 5.61 11.01
CA SER A 28 -8.77 6.06 9.62
C SER A 28 -9.29 4.94 8.70
N PRO A 29 -9.88 5.28 7.54
CA PRO A 29 -10.23 4.30 6.51
C PRO A 29 -9.03 3.49 6.00
N LEU A 30 -7.83 4.08 6.00
CA LEU A 30 -6.61 3.42 5.55
C LEU A 30 -6.23 2.23 6.44
N TYR A 31 -6.41 2.37 7.75
CA TYR A 31 -6.16 1.29 8.70
C TYR A 31 -7.04 0.08 8.42
N GLU A 32 -8.35 0.29 8.30
CA GLU A 32 -9.30 -0.80 8.04
C GLU A 32 -8.97 -1.52 6.73
N LYS A 33 -8.60 -0.77 5.69
CA LYS A 33 -8.19 -1.31 4.39
C LYS A 33 -6.92 -2.15 4.48
N LEU A 34 -5.86 -1.63 5.11
CA LEU A 34 -4.58 -2.34 5.23
C LEU A 34 -4.70 -3.56 6.16
N ASN A 35 -5.41 -3.43 7.27
CA ASN A 35 -5.66 -4.52 8.21
C ASN A 35 -6.57 -5.61 7.60
N SER A 36 -7.56 -5.23 6.79
CA SER A 36 -8.34 -6.19 6.02
C SER A 36 -7.49 -6.87 4.95
N ALA A 37 -6.65 -6.12 4.24
CA ALA A 37 -5.76 -6.63 3.21
C ALA A 37 -4.74 -7.64 3.79
N SER A 38 -4.14 -7.31 4.95
CA SER A 38 -3.15 -8.18 5.61
C SER A 38 -3.74 -9.50 6.12
N ARG A 39 -5.05 -9.56 6.35
CA ARG A 39 -5.78 -10.77 6.76
C ARG A 39 -6.38 -11.55 5.60
N SER A 40 -6.26 -11.03 4.37
CA SER A 40 -6.81 -11.70 3.20
C SER A 40 -6.11 -13.03 2.94
N ILE A 41 -6.88 -14.03 2.55
CA ILE A 41 -6.38 -15.33 2.09
C ILE A 41 -6.15 -15.35 0.58
N GLU A 42 -6.51 -14.28 -0.13
CA GLU A 42 -6.35 -14.18 -1.58
C GLU A 42 -4.89 -13.93 -1.97
N ASN A 43 -4.46 -14.49 -3.10
CA ASN A 43 -3.12 -14.26 -3.63
C ASN A 43 -2.96 -12.85 -4.21
N ASN A 44 -4.04 -12.24 -4.70
CA ASN A 44 -4.09 -10.89 -5.22
C ASN A 44 -5.15 -10.12 -4.44
N ILE A 45 -4.74 -9.00 -3.86
CA ILE A 45 -5.54 -8.22 -2.92
C ILE A 45 -5.80 -6.85 -3.56
N ASN A 46 -7.07 -6.53 -3.72
CA ASN A 46 -7.54 -5.29 -4.31
C ASN A 46 -7.91 -4.31 -3.20
N ILE A 47 -7.17 -3.21 -3.09
CA ILE A 47 -7.37 -2.18 -2.08
C ILE A 47 -7.90 -0.93 -2.76
N SER A 48 -9.13 -0.55 -2.43
CA SER A 48 -9.69 0.74 -2.87
C SER A 48 -9.04 1.87 -2.08
N ILE A 49 -8.19 2.65 -2.72
CA ILE A 49 -7.33 3.64 -2.08
C ILE A 49 -7.44 5.00 -2.77
N SER A 50 -7.30 6.06 -1.99
CA SER A 50 -7.25 7.44 -2.46
C SER A 50 -5.80 7.91 -2.64
N GLU A 51 -5.64 9.01 -3.35
CA GLU A 51 -4.35 9.68 -3.54
C GLU A 51 -3.66 10.01 -2.21
N GLU A 52 -4.39 10.63 -1.27
CA GLU A 52 -3.88 11.01 0.07
C GLU A 52 -3.42 9.79 0.88
N GLU A 53 -4.12 8.67 0.74
CA GLU A 53 -3.76 7.41 1.38
C GLU A 53 -2.50 6.79 0.76
N LEU A 54 -2.31 6.89 -0.56
CA LEU A 54 -1.09 6.43 -1.23
C LEU A 54 0.13 7.26 -0.79
N GLU A 55 -0.03 8.58 -0.68
CA GLU A 55 1.02 9.46 -0.16
C GLU A 55 1.37 9.12 1.28
N SER A 56 0.35 8.92 2.14
CA SER A 56 0.56 8.50 3.53
C SER A 56 1.32 7.18 3.65
N ILE A 57 1.06 6.23 2.73
CA ILE A 57 1.82 4.98 2.66
C ILE A 57 3.28 5.25 2.27
N LEU A 58 3.51 6.04 1.21
CA LEU A 58 4.85 6.36 0.71
C LEU A 58 5.71 7.07 1.75
N ASP A 59 5.11 8.01 2.50
CA ASP A 59 5.78 8.75 3.57
C ASP A 59 6.22 7.82 4.71
N GLU A 60 5.45 6.78 5.02
CA GLU A 60 5.77 5.82 6.07
C GLU A 60 6.82 4.79 5.65
N ILE A 61 6.73 4.24 4.42
CA ILE A 61 7.70 3.23 3.96
C ILE A 61 9.03 3.82 3.53
N GLY A 62 9.02 5.08 3.07
CA GLY A 62 10.17 5.71 2.45
C GLY A 62 10.63 5.00 1.16
N PRO A 63 11.71 5.47 0.52
CA PRO A 63 12.29 4.78 -0.62
C PRO A 63 12.80 3.38 -0.20
N PRO A 64 12.47 2.32 -0.95
CA PRO A 64 12.90 0.97 -0.60
C PRO A 64 14.42 0.87 -0.63
N VAL A 65 15.00 0.23 0.37
CA VAL A 65 16.43 -0.07 0.40
C VAL A 65 16.69 -1.21 -0.61
N SER A 66 17.74 -1.09 -1.41
CA SER A 66 18.02 -1.85 -2.65
C SER A 66 17.99 -3.38 -2.56
N ASN A 67 17.87 -3.96 -1.36
CA ASN A 67 17.88 -5.40 -1.13
C ASN A 67 16.47 -6.01 -0.94
N ASP A 68 15.41 -5.21 -0.87
CA ASP A 68 14.04 -5.74 -0.71
C ASP A 68 13.28 -5.68 -2.04
N SER A 69 13.38 -6.75 -2.83
CA SER A 69 12.74 -6.83 -4.16
C SER A 69 11.21 -6.86 -4.07
N ILE A 70 10.66 -7.40 -2.99
CA ILE A 70 9.21 -7.50 -2.78
C ILE A 70 8.65 -6.11 -2.44
N LEU A 71 9.27 -5.42 -1.50
CA LEU A 71 8.88 -4.06 -1.13
C LEU A 71 9.08 -3.10 -2.30
N SER A 72 10.17 -3.25 -3.07
CA SER A 72 10.41 -2.45 -4.28
C SER A 72 9.30 -2.64 -5.30
N SER A 73 8.83 -3.87 -5.50
CA SER A 73 7.71 -4.13 -6.41
C SER A 73 6.39 -3.50 -5.91
N ALA A 74 6.09 -3.60 -4.61
CA ALA A 74 4.94 -2.93 -4.02
C ALA A 74 5.03 -1.40 -4.17
N TYR A 75 6.21 -0.83 -3.91
CA TYR A 75 6.50 0.59 -4.04
C TYR A 75 6.29 1.10 -5.48
N GLU A 76 6.80 0.38 -6.48
CA GLU A 76 6.60 0.72 -7.89
C GLU A 76 5.11 0.71 -8.28
N LYS A 77 4.33 -0.26 -7.78
CA LYS A 77 2.88 -0.32 -8.02
C LYS A 77 2.15 0.86 -7.40
N ILE A 78 2.53 1.25 -6.19
CA ILE A 78 1.98 2.43 -5.49
C ILE A 78 2.28 3.70 -6.27
N ILE A 79 3.53 3.91 -6.69
CA ILE A 79 3.93 5.08 -7.51
C ILE A 79 3.20 5.08 -8.85
N SER A 80 3.15 3.94 -9.54
CA SER A 80 2.48 3.85 -10.85
C SER A 80 1.00 4.22 -10.73
N LEU A 81 0.33 3.74 -9.68
CA LEU A 81 -1.06 4.09 -9.41
C LEU A 81 -1.21 5.58 -9.08
N LEU A 82 -0.33 6.14 -8.25
CA LEU A 82 -0.34 7.57 -7.90
C LEU A 82 -0.16 8.46 -9.14
N GLN A 83 0.79 8.11 -10.02
CA GLN A 83 1.01 8.82 -11.28
C GLN A 83 -0.23 8.74 -12.18
N ARG A 84 -0.86 7.57 -12.30
CA ARG A 84 -2.11 7.40 -13.06
C ARG A 84 -3.25 8.22 -12.50
N MET A 85 -3.33 8.38 -11.18
CA MET A 85 -4.30 9.27 -10.56
C MET A 85 -3.99 10.72 -10.89
N ARG A 86 -2.74 11.15 -10.95
CA ARG A 86 -2.40 12.58 -11.14
C ARG A 86 -2.50 13.05 -12.59
N SER A 87 -2.33 12.15 -13.56
CA SER A 87 -2.64 12.38 -14.97
C SER A 87 -4.13 12.66 -15.21
#